data_AF-A0A6P1NPH9-F1
#
_entry.id   AF-A0A6P1NPH9-F1
#
_cell.length_a   1.000
_cell.length_b   1.000
_cell.length_c   1.000
_cell.angle_alpha   90.00
_cell.angle_beta   90.00
_cell.angle_gamma   90.00
#
_symmetry.space_group_name_H-M   'P 1'
#
loop_
_entity.id
_entity.type
_entity.pdbx_description
1 polymer ?
#
loop_
_entity_poly.entity_id
_entity_poly.type
_entity_poly.pdbx_seq_one_letter_code
_entity_poly.pdbx_strand_id
1 'polypeptide(L)'
;MPWAETGGAVDGIRRTLQFGAEHLTEKQTARLDAKLAAGDPVHEVTLAWQCYQKLRNIYHARPEKGRELVNEVIGSFPTRPIPEVARIGRSLRA
;
A
#
# COMPACT_ATOMS: atom_id res chain seq x y z
N MET A 1 -19.10 11.29 26.60
CA MET A 1 -18.84 10.29 25.55
C MET A 1 -17.44 10.51 24.99
N PRO A 2 -16.42 9.78 25.46
CA PRO A 2 -15.01 10.18 25.33
C PRO A 2 -14.30 9.45 24.19
N TRP A 3 -14.61 9.81 22.94
CA TRP A 3 -13.86 9.34 21.76
C TRP A 3 -13.45 10.49 20.82
N ALA A 4 -13.67 11.75 21.25
CA ALA A 4 -13.42 12.94 20.43
C ALA A 4 -11.95 13.40 20.43
N GLU A 5 -11.04 12.73 21.13
CA GLU A 5 -9.62 13.14 21.23
C GLU A 5 -8.66 12.31 20.34
N THR A 6 -9.16 11.46 19.45
CA THR A 6 -8.30 10.59 18.61
C THR A 6 -8.25 10.99 17.13
N GLY A 7 -8.62 12.22 16.76
CA GLY A 7 -8.53 12.68 15.36
C GLY A 7 -7.08 12.73 14.85
N GLY A 8 -6.14 13.28 15.63
CA GLY A 8 -4.78 13.57 15.15
C GLY A 8 -3.90 12.35 14.85
N ALA A 9 -4.18 11.18 15.45
CA ALA A 9 -3.33 10.00 15.32
C ALA A 9 -3.73 9.09 14.14
N VAL A 10 -5.03 8.97 13.88
CA VAL A 10 -5.62 8.13 12.82
C VAL A 10 -5.63 8.87 11.48
N ASP A 11 -5.90 10.18 11.48
CA ASP A 11 -5.75 11.02 10.29
C ASP A 11 -4.29 11.07 9.82
N GLY A 12 -3.36 11.07 10.78
CA GLY A 12 -1.93 11.05 10.50
C GLY A 12 -1.47 9.78 9.76
N ILE A 13 -1.92 8.58 10.18
CA ILE A 13 -1.51 7.34 9.49
C ILE A 13 -2.16 7.20 8.13
N ARG A 14 -3.44 7.56 7.99
CA ARG A 14 -4.14 7.54 6.69
C ARG A 14 -3.42 8.41 5.67
N ARG A 15 -3.01 9.62 6.08
CA ARG A 15 -2.23 10.52 5.23
C ARG A 15 -0.88 9.90 4.85
N THR A 16 -0.16 9.28 5.78
CA THR A 16 1.10 8.59 5.48
C THR A 16 0.92 7.43 4.50
N LEU A 17 -0.15 6.65 4.62
CA LEU A 17 -0.45 5.54 3.71
C LEU A 17 -0.73 6.02 2.26
N GLN A 18 -1.27 7.23 2.09
CA GLN A 18 -1.55 7.81 0.77
C GLN A 18 -0.34 8.49 0.13
N PHE A 19 0.71 8.80 0.90
CA PHE A 19 1.96 9.30 0.34
C PHE A 19 2.72 8.18 -0.37
N GLY A 20 3.47 8.55 -1.42
CA GLY A 20 4.41 7.63 -2.05
C GLY A 20 5.46 7.17 -1.05
N ALA A 21 5.70 5.87 -0.98
CA ALA A 21 6.69 5.28 -0.08
C ALA A 21 8.10 5.85 -0.32
N GLU A 22 8.40 6.26 -1.55
CA GLU A 22 9.66 6.91 -1.93
C GLU A 22 9.86 8.31 -1.33
N HIS A 23 8.81 8.91 -0.77
CA HIS A 23 8.85 10.21 -0.11
C HIS A 23 8.85 10.12 1.41
N LEU A 24 8.77 8.92 1.97
CA LEU A 24 8.80 8.73 3.41
C LEU A 24 10.24 8.80 3.92
N THR A 25 10.47 9.68 4.90
CA THR A 25 11.72 9.67 5.67
C THR A 25 11.82 8.41 6.52
N GLU A 26 13.02 7.99 6.89
CA GLU A 26 13.24 6.83 7.77
C GLU A 26 12.40 6.91 9.06
N LYS A 27 12.30 8.11 9.65
CA LYS A 27 11.48 8.35 10.85
C LYS A 27 9.98 8.14 10.58
N GLN A 28 9.49 8.54 9.41
CA GLN A 28 8.08 8.32 9.03
C GLN A 28 7.82 6.84 8.73
N THR A 29 8.75 6.14 8.08
CA THR A 29 8.68 4.70 7.83
C THR A 29 8.63 3.93 9.15
N ALA A 30 9.57 4.17 10.06
CA ALA A 30 9.59 3.52 11.38
C ALA A 30 8.30 3.78 12.18
N ARG A 31 7.74 4.99 12.08
CA ARG A 31 6.45 5.32 12.72
C ARG A 31 5.28 4.59 12.06
N LEU A 32 5.28 4.45 10.74
CA LEU A 32 4.27 3.71 10.01
C LEU A 32 4.31 2.23 10.40
N ASP A 33 5.51 1.64 10.41
CA ASP A 33 5.73 0.23 10.76
C ASP A 33 5.26 -0.07 12.19
N ALA A 34 5.61 0.78 13.16
CA ALA A 34 5.17 0.61 14.55
C ALA A 34 3.65 0.65 14.69
N LYS A 35 2.98 1.53 13.93
CA LYS A 35 1.51 1.62 13.96
C LYS A 35 0.84 0.45 13.23
N LEU A 36 1.39 -0.01 12.11
CA LEU A 36 0.88 -1.19 11.40
C LEU A 36 1.07 -2.46 12.24
N ALA A 37 2.22 -2.62 12.89
CA ALA A 37 2.45 -3.74 13.81
C ALA A 37 1.43 -3.77 14.96
N ALA A 38 1.02 -2.61 15.47
CA ALA A 38 0.02 -2.52 16.53
C ALA A 38 -1.43 -2.65 16.04
N GLY A 39 -1.74 -2.22 14.81
CA GLY A 39 -3.10 -2.02 14.32
C GLY A 39 -3.55 -2.92 13.16
N ASP A 40 -2.64 -3.73 12.59
CA ASP A 40 -2.89 -4.59 11.43
C ASP A 40 -2.30 -6.00 11.67
N PRO A 41 -2.82 -6.74 12.67
CA PRO A 41 -2.23 -8.01 13.12
C PRO A 41 -2.30 -9.13 12.08
N VAL A 42 -3.19 -9.00 11.08
CA VAL A 42 -3.34 -9.94 9.96
C VAL A 42 -2.72 -9.42 8.66
N HIS A 43 -2.02 -8.27 8.72
CA HIS A 43 -1.31 -7.63 7.61
C HIS A 43 -2.17 -7.24 6.41
N GLU A 44 -3.49 -7.16 6.55
CA GLU A 44 -4.38 -6.86 5.44
C GLU A 44 -4.16 -5.43 4.93
N VAL A 45 -4.04 -4.45 5.83
CA VAL A 45 -3.79 -3.05 5.46
C VAL A 45 -2.39 -2.89 4.86
N THR A 46 -1.41 -3.57 5.44
CA THR A 46 -0.01 -3.57 5.00
C THR A 46 0.09 -4.12 3.59
N LEU A 47 -0.54 -5.26 3.31
CA LEU A 47 -0.56 -5.87 1.99
C LEU A 47 -1.31 -5.02 0.97
N ALA A 48 -2.46 -4.44 1.34
CA ALA A 48 -3.21 -3.54 0.48
C ALA A 48 -2.38 -2.29 0.12
N TRP A 49 -1.71 -1.70 1.12
CA TRP A 49 -0.84 -0.54 0.93
C TRP A 49 0.34 -0.85 0.02
N GLN A 50 1.02 -1.99 0.21
CA GLN A 50 2.11 -2.40 -0.68
C GLN A 50 1.63 -2.56 -2.14
N CYS A 51 0.46 -3.16 -2.36
CA CYS A 51 -0.13 -3.26 -3.70
C CYS A 51 -0.42 -1.88 -4.29
N TYR A 52 -0.98 -0.96 -3.50
CA TYR A 52 -1.19 0.43 -3.88
C TYR A 52 0.12 1.13 -4.28
N GLN A 53 1.20 0.99 -3.48
CA GLN A 53 2.50 1.58 -3.78
C GLN A 53 3.11 1.04 -5.08
N LYS A 54 2.98 -0.27 -5.36
CA LYS A 54 3.42 -0.84 -6.64
C LYS A 54 2.70 -0.25 -7.83
N LEU A 55 1.38 -0.09 -7.74
CA LEU A 55 0.58 0.56 -8.80
C LEU A 55 0.99 2.02 -8.97
N ARG A 56 1.16 2.76 -7.88
CA ARG A 56 1.61 4.14 -7.92
C ARG A 56 2.98 4.28 -8.60
N ASN A 57 3.93 3.39 -8.28
CA ASN A 57 5.24 3.36 -8.92
C ASN A 57 5.18 3.14 -10.43
N ILE A 58 4.24 2.32 -10.92
CA ILE A 58 4.02 2.14 -12.36
C ILE A 58 3.67 3.49 -13.02
N TYR A 59 2.73 4.23 -12.45
CA TYR A 59 2.27 5.51 -13.02
C TYR A 59 3.34 6.62 -12.99
N HIS A 60 4.29 6.56 -12.07
CA HIS A 60 5.40 7.53 -12.00
C HIS A 60 6.65 7.10 -12.78
N ALA A 61 6.71 5.86 -13.27
CA ALA A 61 7.86 5.34 -14.00
C ALA A 61 7.89 5.83 -15.45
N ARG A 62 9.10 5.90 -16.03
CA ARG A 62 9.27 6.01 -17.49
C ARG A 62 8.71 4.76 -18.19
N PRO A 63 8.27 4.84 -19.45
CA PRO A 63 7.57 3.73 -20.13
C PRO A 63 8.31 2.39 -20.08
N GLU A 64 9.63 2.39 -20.25
CA GLU A 64 10.46 1.19 -20.25
C GLU A 64 10.40 0.49 -18.89
N LYS A 65 10.57 1.27 -17.81
CA LYS A 65 10.51 0.78 -16.43
C LYS A 65 9.08 0.43 -16.00
N GLY A 66 8.10 1.20 -16.47
CA GLY A 66 6.68 0.95 -16.23
C GLY A 66 6.27 -0.42 -16.76
N ARG A 67 6.77 -0.82 -17.93
CA ARG A 67 6.47 -2.15 -18.51
C ARG A 67 7.00 -3.30 -17.65
N GLU A 68 8.21 -3.17 -17.11
CA GLU A 68 8.76 -4.15 -16.16
C GLU A 68 7.90 -4.27 -14.89
N LEU A 69 7.53 -3.13 -14.30
CA LEU A 69 6.73 -3.09 -13.08
C LEU A 69 5.31 -3.63 -13.28
N VAL A 70 4.70 -3.37 -14.44
CA VAL A 70 3.40 -3.94 -14.82
C VAL A 70 3.48 -5.46 -14.89
N ASN A 71 4.51 -6.02 -15.52
CA ASN A 71 4.70 -7.47 -15.61
C ASN A 71 4.84 -8.10 -14.21
N GLU A 72 5.57 -7.44 -13.30
CA GLU A 72 5.69 -7.87 -11.91
C GLU A 72 4.32 -7.89 -11.18
N VAL A 73 3.51 -6.85 -11.38
CA VAL A 73 2.16 -6.74 -10.80
C VAL A 73 1.23 -7.83 -11.35
N ILE A 74 1.20 -8.03 -12.67
CA ILE A 74 0.40 -9.07 -13.33
C ILE A 74 0.80 -10.47 -12.85
N GLY A 75 2.09 -10.70 -12.60
CA GLY A 75 2.61 -11.94 -12.04
C GLY A 75 2.18 -12.18 -10.59
N SER A 76 2.19 -11.14 -9.75
CA SER A 76 2.08 -11.26 -8.29
C SER A 76 0.70 -10.99 -7.69
N PHE A 77 -0.17 -10.21 -8.34
CA PHE A 77 -1.46 -9.81 -7.76
C PHE A 77 -2.47 -10.96 -7.63
N PRO A 78 -2.62 -11.89 -8.60
CA PRO A 78 -3.60 -12.96 -8.52
C PRO A 78 -3.45 -13.92 -7.35
N THR A 79 -2.26 -14.01 -6.76
CA THR A 79 -1.93 -14.89 -5.63
C THR A 79 -1.96 -14.16 -4.29
N ARG A 80 -2.32 -12.87 -4.26
CA ARG A 80 -2.44 -12.11 -3.01
C ARG A 80 -3.65 -12.61 -2.21
N PRO A 81 -3.55 -12.65 -0.88
CA PRO A 81 -4.63 -13.15 -0.03
C PRO A 81 -5.85 -12.21 0.02
N ILE A 82 -5.71 -10.95 -0.41
CA ILE A 82 -6.80 -9.97 -0.48
C ILE A 82 -7.65 -10.24 -1.74
N PRO A 83 -8.93 -10.64 -1.62
CA PRO A 83 -9.76 -11.07 -2.75
C PRO A 83 -9.87 -10.02 -3.86
N GLU A 84 -9.99 -8.74 -3.50
CA GLU A 84 -10.11 -7.62 -4.42
C GLU A 84 -8.84 -7.43 -5.24
N VAL A 85 -7.67 -7.53 -4.60
CA VAL A 85 -6.36 -7.45 -5.28
C VAL A 85 -6.17 -8.63 -6.21
N ALA A 86 -6.52 -9.84 -5.74
CA ALA A 86 -6.45 -11.04 -6.56
C ALA A 86 -7.36 -10.96 -7.79
N ARG A 87 -8.57 -10.40 -7.62
CA ARG A 87 -9.51 -10.14 -8.71
C ARG A 87 -8.95 -9.15 -9.72
N ILE A 88 -8.39 -8.03 -9.28
CA ILE A 88 -7.73 -7.05 -10.16
C ILE A 88 -6.61 -7.74 -10.94
N GLY A 89 -5.75 -8.51 -10.27
CA GLY A 89 -4.67 -9.24 -10.92
C GLY A 89 -5.15 -10.19 -12.02
N ARG A 90 -6.25 -10.91 -11.78
CA ARG A 90 -6.86 -11.79 -12.80
C ARG A 90 -7.40 -10.99 -13.98
N SER A 91 -8.06 -9.86 -13.74
CA SER A 91 -8.54 -8.97 -14.80
C SER A 91 -7.42 -8.38 -15.64
N LEU A 92 -6.23 -8.12 -15.07
CA LEU A 92 -5.08 -7.61 -15.81
C LEU A 92 -4.37 -8.66 -16.69
N ARG A 93 -4.68 -9.95 -16.51
CA ARG A 93 -4.15 -11.05 -17.35
C ARG A 93 -5.03 -11.37 -18.56
N ALA A 94 -6.32 -11.05 -18.48
CA ALA A 94 -7.30 -11.31 -19.53
C ALA A 94 -7.14 -10.32 -20.68
#